data_AF-A0A1B1AZG9-F1
#
_entry.id   AF-A0A1B1AZG9-F1
#
_cell.length_a   1.000
_cell.length_b   1.000
_cell.length_c   1.000
_cell.angle_alpha   90.00
_cell.angle_beta   90.00
_cell.angle_gamma   90.00
#
_symmetry.space_group_name_H-M   'P 1'
#
loop_
_entity.id
_entity.type
_entity.pdbx_description
1 polymer ?
#
loop_
_entity_poly.entity_id
_entity_poly.type
_entity_poly.pdbx_seq_one_letter_code
_entity_poly.pdbx_strand_id
1 'polypeptide(L)'
;MAVMDHLDSLGLPFTSPSGLTASHTVARSALDIATKPWFQTEPDIGTRERVRRHMNYRLQSLKEQELTVGDDSTPAAEGARRHPRERTAKILHAARHHGFSVKGKIADKVRPCYLGPCPVPSTTELAGDIIAPGRSALGVLLWRATSAVVHGQTHGLTMFYAEVSGAPETGPDDHFVYRQMQFSPQEAAFRCAGAPLATLSMLRRLYGHFGRPTAGLESVGQDVARTWLHIAGLPHAPVA
;
A
#
# COMPACT_ATOMS: atom_id res chain seq x y z
N MET A 1 -15.42 4.10 -4.24
CA MET A 1 -15.32 4.78 -5.54
C MET A 1 -13.86 4.84 -5.94
N ALA A 2 -13.02 5.70 -5.35
CA ALA A 2 -11.59 5.84 -5.71
C ALA A 2 -10.79 4.53 -5.89
N VAL A 3 -10.90 3.54 -4.98
CA VAL A 3 -10.22 2.23 -5.16
C VAL A 3 -10.71 1.52 -6.42
N MET A 4 -12.03 1.48 -6.64
CA MET A 4 -12.61 0.83 -7.82
C MET A 4 -12.22 1.59 -9.09
N ASP A 5 -12.23 2.91 -9.08
CA ASP A 5 -11.81 3.73 -10.23
C ASP A 5 -10.33 3.46 -10.59
N HIS A 6 -9.45 3.35 -9.58
CA HIS A 6 -8.06 2.94 -9.80
C HIS A 6 -7.95 1.52 -10.33
N LEU A 7 -8.75 0.57 -9.82
CA LEU A 7 -8.74 -0.82 -10.30
C LEU A 7 -9.30 -0.97 -11.71
N ASP A 8 -10.35 -0.22 -12.08
CA ASP A 8 -10.88 -0.19 -13.44
C ASP A 8 -9.82 0.35 -14.41
N SER A 9 -9.05 1.35 -13.97
CA SER A 9 -7.91 1.87 -14.74
C SER A 9 -6.72 0.88 -14.83
N LEU A 10 -6.62 -0.12 -13.94
CA LEU A 10 -5.52 -1.08 -13.90
C LEU A 10 -5.51 -2.01 -15.13
N GLY A 11 -6.67 -2.28 -15.74
CA GLY A 11 -6.77 -3.12 -16.93
C GLY A 11 -6.07 -2.51 -18.15
N LEU A 12 -6.05 -1.18 -18.27
CA LEU A 12 -5.46 -0.48 -19.42
C LEU A 12 -3.91 -0.62 -19.46
N PRO A 13 -3.16 -0.37 -18.37
CA PRO A 13 -1.73 -0.66 -18.28
C PRO A 13 -1.34 -2.09 -18.67
N PHE A 14 -2.10 -3.11 -18.26
CA PHE A 14 -1.74 -4.49 -18.61
C PHE A 14 -1.79 -4.79 -20.10
N THR A 15 -2.52 -3.97 -20.88
CA THR A 15 -2.60 -4.09 -22.35
C THR A 15 -1.64 -3.15 -23.09
N SER A 16 -0.92 -2.29 -22.36
CA SER A 16 0.00 -1.32 -22.95
C SER A 16 1.46 -1.81 -22.91
N PRO A 17 2.24 -1.67 -24.00
CA PRO A 17 3.67 -2.00 -24.03
C PRO A 17 4.51 -1.27 -22.96
N SER A 18 4.07 -0.08 -22.53
CA SER A 18 4.70 0.72 -21.47
C SER A 18 4.09 0.52 -20.09
N GLY A 19 3.13 -0.39 -19.93
CA GLY A 19 2.31 -0.50 -18.74
C GLY A 19 2.81 -1.45 -17.65
N LEU A 20 3.99 -2.07 -17.82
CA LEU A 20 4.58 -3.00 -16.83
C LEU A 20 4.79 -2.33 -15.46
N THR A 21 5.38 -1.14 -15.43
CA THR A 21 5.58 -0.36 -14.20
C THR A 21 4.28 0.29 -13.74
N ALA A 22 3.44 0.74 -14.68
CA ALA A 22 2.16 1.38 -14.38
C ALA A 22 1.21 0.43 -13.63
N SER A 23 1.21 -0.86 -13.93
CA SER A 23 0.41 -1.86 -13.20
C SER A 23 0.74 -1.92 -11.70
N HIS A 24 2.03 -1.87 -11.36
CA HIS A 24 2.48 -1.83 -9.97
C HIS A 24 2.12 -0.52 -9.29
N THR A 25 2.21 0.59 -10.01
CA THR A 25 1.83 1.91 -9.50
C THR A 25 0.35 1.98 -9.16
N VAL A 26 -0.51 1.48 -10.04
CA VAL A 26 -1.95 1.45 -9.80
C VAL A 26 -2.31 0.47 -8.68
N ALA A 27 -1.74 -0.74 -8.68
CA ALA A 27 -1.94 -1.71 -7.59
C ALA A 27 -1.49 -1.14 -6.22
N ARG A 28 -0.33 -0.48 -6.19
CA ARG A 28 0.22 0.19 -5.00
C ARG A 28 -0.73 1.27 -4.49
N SER A 29 -1.30 2.06 -5.39
CA SER A 29 -2.24 3.14 -5.05
C SER A 29 -3.56 2.60 -4.50
N ALA A 30 -4.10 1.54 -5.12
CA ALA A 30 -5.30 0.86 -4.63
C ALA A 30 -5.09 0.30 -3.22
N LEU A 31 -3.94 -0.34 -2.96
CA LEU A 31 -3.56 -0.83 -1.63
C LEU A 31 -3.48 0.30 -0.60
N ASP A 32 -2.81 1.41 -0.92
CA ASP A 32 -2.72 2.57 -0.02
C ASP A 32 -4.09 3.03 0.45
N ILE A 33 -5.00 3.23 -0.51
CA ILE A 33 -6.34 3.75 -0.25
C ILE A 33 -7.17 2.73 0.53
N ALA A 34 -6.98 1.43 0.28
CA ALA A 34 -7.74 0.36 0.93
C ALA A 34 -7.34 0.08 2.38
N THR A 35 -6.06 0.22 2.74
CA THR A 35 -5.54 -0.15 4.08
C THR A 35 -6.26 0.55 5.22
N LYS A 36 -6.47 1.86 5.11
CA LYS A 36 -7.07 2.67 6.19
C LYS A 36 -8.55 2.34 6.41
N PRO A 37 -9.44 2.34 5.39
CA PRO A 37 -10.81 1.88 5.55
C PRO A 37 -10.88 0.47 6.13
N TRP A 38 -10.12 -0.48 5.57
CA TRP A 38 -10.09 -1.85 6.06
C TRP A 38 -9.68 -1.94 7.53
N PHE A 39 -8.60 -1.27 7.94
CA PHE A 39 -8.17 -1.27 9.35
C PHE A 39 -9.17 -0.57 10.26
N GLN A 40 -9.87 0.48 9.81
CA GLN A 40 -10.92 1.11 10.62
C GLN A 40 -12.14 0.22 10.79
N THR A 41 -12.40 -0.65 9.82
CA THR A 41 -13.62 -1.44 9.78
C THR A 41 -13.46 -2.90 10.13
N GLU A 42 -12.23 -3.43 10.26
CA GLU A 42 -11.84 -4.84 10.49
C GLU A 42 -12.91 -5.68 11.21
N PRO A 43 -13.20 -6.93 10.77
CA PRO A 43 -14.15 -7.79 11.46
C PRO A 43 -13.73 -7.99 12.92
N ASP A 44 -14.69 -8.24 13.80
CA ASP A 44 -14.45 -8.62 15.20
C ASP A 44 -13.91 -7.50 16.12
N ILE A 45 -13.58 -6.31 15.58
CA ILE A 45 -13.25 -5.17 16.43
C ILE A 45 -14.53 -4.48 16.94
N GLY A 46 -14.63 -4.34 18.26
CA GLY A 46 -15.75 -3.67 18.91
C GLY A 46 -15.82 -2.16 18.61
N THR A 47 -16.99 -1.55 18.83
CA THR A 47 -17.23 -0.11 18.59
C THR A 47 -16.20 0.79 19.27
N ARG A 48 -15.80 0.45 20.50
CA ARG A 48 -14.78 1.22 21.25
C ARG A 48 -13.43 1.24 20.52
N GLU A 49 -13.04 0.12 19.92
CA GLU A 49 -11.79 0.01 19.15
C GLU A 49 -11.88 0.79 17.83
N ARG A 50 -13.04 0.79 17.16
CA ARG A 50 -13.27 1.63 15.98
C ARG A 50 -13.10 3.11 16.29
N VAL A 51 -13.71 3.57 17.39
CA VAL A 51 -13.55 4.96 17.87
C VAL A 51 -12.09 5.26 18.16
N ARG A 52 -11.38 4.36 18.86
CA ARG A 52 -9.95 4.52 19.16
C ARG A 52 -9.10 4.66 17.89
N ARG A 53 -9.25 3.74 16.93
CA ARG A 53 -8.52 3.75 15.64
C ARG A 53 -8.83 5.03 14.85
N HIS A 54 -10.10 5.41 14.76
CA HIS A 54 -10.52 6.64 14.08
C HIS A 54 -9.89 7.89 14.71
N MET A 55 -9.92 8.01 16.04
CA MET A 55 -9.31 9.15 16.72
C MET A 55 -7.79 9.16 16.58
N ASN A 56 -7.12 8.00 16.54
CA ASN A 56 -5.69 7.93 16.28
C ASN A 56 -5.32 8.43 14.88
N TYR A 57 -6.10 8.10 13.84
CA TYR A 57 -5.91 8.69 12.52
C TYR A 57 -6.11 10.19 12.50
N ARG A 58 -7.07 10.70 13.27
CA ARG A 58 -7.27 12.16 13.40
C ARG A 58 -6.09 12.82 14.08
N LEU A 59 -5.55 12.24 15.15
CA LEU A 59 -4.38 12.75 15.85
C LEU A 59 -3.13 12.73 14.94
N GLN A 60 -2.94 11.66 14.17
CA GLN A 60 -1.88 11.58 13.16
C GLN A 60 -2.03 12.66 12.10
N SER A 61 -3.22 12.84 11.52
CA SER A 61 -3.45 13.85 10.48
C SER A 61 -3.24 15.28 11.00
N LEU A 62 -3.67 15.58 12.24
CA LEU A 62 -3.41 16.90 12.85
C LEU A 62 -1.91 17.13 13.08
N LYS A 63 -1.15 16.06 13.39
CA LYS A 63 0.31 16.15 13.53
C LYS A 63 1.00 16.40 12.20
N GLU A 64 0.58 15.70 11.14
CA GLU A 64 1.09 15.90 9.77
C GLU A 64 0.79 17.33 9.27
N GLN A 65 -0.39 17.86 9.58
CA GLN A 65 -0.73 19.27 9.32
C GLN A 65 0.19 20.24 10.05
N GLU A 66 0.49 19.99 11.34
CA GLU A 66 1.45 20.82 12.09
C GLU A 66 2.85 20.78 11.45
N LEU A 67 3.29 19.60 11.01
CA LEU A 67 4.60 19.40 10.38
C LEU A 67 4.75 20.07 9.01
N THR A 68 3.65 20.23 8.28
CA THR A 68 3.66 20.89 6.96
C THR A 68 4.03 22.38 7.08
N VAL A 69 3.83 22.98 8.26
CA VAL A 69 4.23 24.37 8.55
C VAL A 69 5.75 24.51 8.71
N GLY A 70 6.51 23.42 8.82
CA GLY A 70 7.96 23.43 9.04
C GLY A 70 8.33 23.89 10.45
N ASP A 71 9.58 24.32 10.66
CA ASP A 71 10.11 24.81 11.96
C ASP A 71 10.06 26.34 12.10
N ASP A 72 9.36 27.03 11.20
CA ASP A 72 9.27 28.49 11.20
C ASP A 72 8.65 29.04 12.49
N SER A 73 9.26 30.07 13.06
CA SER A 73 8.78 30.74 14.28
C SER A 73 8.04 32.05 14.00
N THR A 74 7.58 32.24 12.75
CA THR A 74 6.84 33.44 12.36
C THR A 74 5.46 33.47 13.03
N PRO A 75 4.87 34.67 13.28
CA PRO A 75 3.51 34.76 13.80
C PRO A 75 2.47 34.03 12.93
N ALA A 76 2.68 34.01 11.61
CA ALA A 76 1.85 33.28 10.67
C ALA A 76 1.97 31.75 10.86
N ALA A 77 3.19 31.23 11.01
CA ALA A 77 3.44 29.82 11.30
C ALA A 77 2.80 29.39 12.63
N GLU A 78 2.94 30.21 13.68
CA GLU A 78 2.30 29.92 14.98
C GLU A 78 0.77 30.01 14.90
N GLY A 79 0.23 30.94 14.09
CA GLY A 79 -1.18 30.98 13.73
C GLY A 79 -1.66 29.68 13.07
N ALA A 80 -0.91 29.16 12.10
CA ALA A 80 -1.22 27.93 11.39
C ALA A 80 -1.15 26.69 12.29
N ARG A 81 -0.21 26.63 13.25
CA ARG A 81 -0.09 25.51 14.22
C ARG A 81 -1.14 25.53 15.32
N ARG A 82 -1.78 26.68 15.57
CA ARG A 82 -2.79 26.82 16.65
C ARG A 82 -3.98 25.90 16.46
N HIS A 83 -4.55 25.88 15.26
CA HIS A 83 -5.71 25.04 14.94
C HIS A 83 -5.45 23.55 15.21
N PRO A 84 -4.39 22.91 14.65
CA PRO A 84 -4.15 21.50 14.91
C PRO A 84 -3.85 21.18 16.38
N ARG A 85 -3.17 22.09 17.11
CA ARG A 85 -2.93 21.95 18.56
C ARG A 85 -4.21 21.98 19.37
N GLU A 86 -5.10 22.93 19.12
CA GLU A 86 -6.39 23.03 19.81
C GLU A 86 -7.29 21.82 19.53
N ARG A 87 -7.34 21.36 18.27
CA ARG A 87 -8.10 20.15 17.90
C ARG A 87 -7.53 18.91 18.55
N THR A 88 -6.21 18.79 18.62
CA THR A 88 -5.52 17.72 19.35
C THR A 88 -5.92 17.74 20.82
N ALA A 89 -5.82 18.90 21.49
CA ALA A 89 -6.20 19.04 22.90
C ALA A 89 -7.67 18.64 23.16
N LYS A 90 -8.60 19.04 22.28
CA LYS A 90 -10.02 18.66 22.36
C LYS A 90 -10.23 17.14 22.24
N ILE A 91 -9.56 16.49 21.28
CA ILE A 91 -9.63 15.02 21.13
C ILE A 91 -9.09 14.33 22.38
N LEU A 92 -7.93 14.76 22.89
CA LEU A 92 -7.32 14.14 24.06
C LEU A 92 -8.16 14.35 25.33
N HIS A 93 -8.77 15.52 25.49
CA HIS A 93 -9.68 15.78 26.60
C HIS A 93 -10.91 14.86 26.55
N ALA A 94 -11.59 14.79 25.41
CA ALA A 94 -12.74 13.89 25.22
C ALA A 94 -12.35 12.41 25.41
N ALA A 95 -11.19 12.01 24.88
CA ALA A 95 -10.69 10.64 25.04
C ALA A 95 -10.50 10.26 26.51
N ARG A 96 -9.89 11.14 27.32
CA ARG A 96 -9.75 10.93 28.78
C ARG A 96 -11.09 10.84 29.47
N HIS A 97 -12.02 11.74 29.13
CA HIS A 97 -13.37 11.74 29.69
C HIS A 97 -14.11 10.41 29.43
N HIS A 98 -13.91 9.80 28.26
CA HIS A 98 -14.47 8.49 27.91
C HIS A 98 -13.58 7.28 28.30
N GLY A 99 -12.59 7.50 29.17
CA GLY A 99 -11.76 6.44 29.75
C GLY A 99 -10.74 5.81 28.79
N PHE A 100 -10.37 6.48 27.69
CA PHE A 100 -9.25 6.02 26.86
C PHE A 100 -7.92 6.42 27.52
N SER A 101 -6.95 5.50 27.55
CA SER A 101 -5.58 5.84 27.92
C SER A 101 -4.96 6.71 26.83
N VAL A 102 -4.43 7.87 27.19
CA VAL A 102 -3.71 8.76 26.28
C VAL A 102 -2.20 8.55 26.46
N LYS A 103 -1.48 8.37 25.36
CA LYS A 103 -0.01 8.23 25.33
C LYS A 103 0.62 9.24 24.37
N GLY A 104 1.89 9.54 24.59
CA GLY A 104 2.64 10.56 23.85
C GLY A 104 2.50 11.97 24.44
N LYS A 105 3.17 12.95 23.83
CA LYS A 105 3.16 14.36 24.25
C LYS A 105 2.73 15.22 23.06
N ILE A 106 1.89 16.24 23.29
CA ILE A 106 1.47 17.18 22.23
C ILE A 106 2.70 17.91 21.67
N ALA A 107 3.64 18.26 22.54
CA ALA A 107 4.88 18.94 22.17
C ALA A 107 5.92 18.02 21.49
N ASP A 108 5.64 16.72 21.31
CA ASP A 108 6.54 15.86 20.55
C ASP A 108 6.63 16.35 19.12
N LYS A 109 7.85 16.61 18.64
CA LYS A 109 8.06 17.18 17.31
C LYS A 109 7.68 16.21 16.20
N VAL A 110 7.89 14.91 16.40
CA VAL A 110 7.85 13.91 15.31
C VAL A 110 6.63 13.01 15.43
N ARG A 111 6.30 12.56 16.64
CA ARG A 111 5.32 11.49 16.86
C ARG A 111 3.99 12.06 17.35
N PRO A 112 2.85 11.65 16.76
CA PRO A 112 1.55 12.06 17.27
C PRO A 112 1.27 11.43 18.64
N CYS A 113 0.45 12.11 19.45
CA CYS A 113 -0.23 11.46 20.56
C CYS A 113 -1.15 10.35 20.04
N TYR A 114 -1.40 9.33 20.86
CA TYR A 114 -2.29 8.23 20.49
C TYR A 114 -3.08 7.70 21.68
N LEU A 115 -4.18 7.03 21.36
CA LEU A 115 -5.12 6.43 22.29
C LEU A 115 -4.90 4.92 22.39
N GLY A 116 -5.00 4.40 23.61
CA GLY A 116 -4.91 2.97 23.91
C GLY A 116 -3.48 2.41 23.94
N PRO A 117 -3.33 1.09 23.72
CA PRO A 117 -2.05 0.42 23.92
C PRO A 117 -1.04 0.74 22.82
N CYS A 118 -1.49 0.93 21.57
CA CYS A 118 -0.64 1.07 20.39
C CYS A 118 -1.05 2.27 19.50
N PRO A 119 -0.09 2.90 18.78
CA PRO A 119 -0.38 3.91 17.77
C PRO A 119 -1.05 3.32 16.52
N VAL A 120 -1.35 4.15 15.52
CA VAL A 120 -1.72 3.66 14.18
C VAL A 120 -0.56 2.83 13.63
N PRO A 121 -0.79 1.60 13.12
CA PRO A 121 0.26 0.85 12.44
C PRO A 121 0.73 1.60 11.19
N SER A 122 1.98 1.36 10.78
CA SER A 122 2.48 1.93 9.54
C SER A 122 1.70 1.41 8.33
N THR A 123 1.66 2.19 7.24
CA THR A 123 1.04 1.76 5.98
C THR A 123 1.64 0.43 5.49
N THR A 124 2.95 0.24 5.66
CA THR A 124 3.63 -1.01 5.35
C THR A 124 3.10 -2.20 6.16
N GLU A 125 2.86 -2.02 7.46
CA GLU A 125 2.27 -3.08 8.29
C GLU A 125 0.83 -3.39 7.86
N LEU A 126 0.02 -2.37 7.61
CA LEU A 126 -1.38 -2.55 7.19
C LEU A 126 -1.47 -3.18 5.79
N ALA A 127 -0.62 -2.74 4.87
CA ALA A 127 -0.59 -3.28 3.51
C ALA A 127 -0.04 -4.70 3.47
N GLY A 128 1.01 -4.98 4.26
CA GLY A 128 1.50 -6.34 4.42
C GLY A 128 0.40 -7.26 4.94
N ASP A 129 -0.35 -6.82 5.96
CA ASP A 129 -1.43 -7.63 6.51
C ASP A 129 -2.61 -7.77 5.54
N ILE A 130 -3.09 -6.70 4.90
CA ILE A 130 -4.22 -6.77 3.94
C ILE A 130 -3.91 -7.68 2.74
N ILE A 131 -2.65 -7.78 2.33
CA ILE A 131 -2.21 -8.71 1.28
C ILE A 131 -2.13 -10.12 1.85
N ALA A 132 -1.47 -10.32 2.98
CA ALA A 132 -1.27 -11.65 3.56
C ALA A 132 -1.30 -11.60 5.11
N PRO A 133 -2.24 -12.32 5.76
CA PRO A 133 -2.43 -12.25 7.21
C PRO A 133 -1.22 -12.62 8.02
N GLY A 134 -1.21 -12.13 9.27
CA GLY A 134 -0.24 -12.58 10.27
C GLY A 134 1.16 -12.09 9.96
N ARG A 135 1.27 -10.93 9.30
CA ARG A 135 2.56 -10.32 8.92
C ARG A 135 3.41 -11.27 8.07
N SER A 136 2.76 -11.99 7.15
CA SER A 136 3.44 -12.91 6.25
C SER A 136 4.52 -12.20 5.43
N ALA A 137 5.67 -12.88 5.27
CA ALA A 137 6.78 -12.40 4.45
C ALA A 137 6.34 -12.10 3.01
N LEU A 138 5.35 -12.82 2.49
CA LEU A 138 4.79 -12.59 1.16
C LEU A 138 4.10 -11.23 1.05
N GLY A 139 3.28 -10.85 2.04
CA GLY A 139 2.60 -9.56 2.04
C GLY A 139 3.59 -8.40 2.09
N VAL A 140 4.63 -8.52 2.92
CA VAL A 140 5.71 -7.54 3.01
C VAL A 140 6.49 -7.45 1.69
N LEU A 141 6.81 -8.59 1.07
CA LEU A 141 7.51 -8.63 -0.22
C LEU A 141 6.71 -7.93 -1.32
N LEU A 142 5.43 -8.28 -1.47
CA LEU A 142 4.55 -7.72 -2.50
C LEU A 142 4.33 -6.21 -2.31
N TRP A 143 4.18 -5.78 -1.06
CA TRP A 143 4.13 -4.35 -0.73
C TRP A 143 5.42 -3.62 -1.10
N ARG A 144 6.58 -4.18 -0.72
CA ARG A 144 7.88 -3.56 -1.02
C ARG A 144 8.15 -3.49 -2.52
N ALA A 145 7.81 -4.55 -3.27
CA ALA A 145 7.97 -4.59 -4.72
C ALA A 145 7.17 -3.47 -5.40
N THR A 146 5.88 -3.35 -5.07
CA THR A 146 5.01 -2.30 -5.62
C THR A 146 5.43 -0.89 -5.16
N SER A 147 5.89 -0.76 -3.91
CA SER A 147 6.40 0.51 -3.37
C SER A 147 7.70 0.96 -4.02
N ALA A 148 8.62 0.04 -4.33
CA ALA A 148 9.88 0.35 -4.97
C ALA A 148 9.66 0.93 -6.38
N VAL A 149 8.68 0.39 -7.12
CA VAL A 149 8.30 0.91 -8.44
C VAL A 149 7.72 2.32 -8.34
N VAL A 150 6.77 2.55 -7.41
CA VAL A 150 6.13 3.88 -7.25
C VAL A 150 7.11 4.97 -6.88
N HIS A 151 8.09 4.67 -6.04
CA HIS A 151 9.12 5.65 -5.64
C HIS A 151 10.32 5.69 -6.58
N GLY A 152 10.22 5.09 -7.77
CA GLY A 152 11.29 5.10 -8.78
C GLY A 152 12.61 4.52 -8.26
N GLN A 153 12.55 3.62 -7.27
CA GLN A 153 13.75 3.06 -6.66
C GLN A 153 14.46 2.17 -7.67
N THR A 154 15.77 2.34 -7.80
CA THR A 154 16.58 1.59 -8.77
C THR A 154 16.33 0.08 -8.65
N HIS A 155 16.37 -0.48 -7.44
CA HIS A 155 16.13 -1.91 -7.22
C HIS A 155 14.72 -2.38 -7.62
N GLY A 156 13.72 -1.50 -7.57
CA GLY A 156 12.37 -1.78 -8.04
C GLY A 156 12.26 -1.73 -9.56
N LEU A 157 12.86 -0.71 -10.17
CA LEU A 157 12.86 -0.52 -11.62
C LEU A 157 13.74 -1.54 -12.35
N THR A 158 14.83 -2.02 -11.74
CA THR A 158 15.69 -3.08 -12.29
C THR A 158 14.98 -4.41 -12.45
N MET A 159 13.90 -4.65 -11.71
CA MET A 159 13.01 -5.79 -11.97
C MET A 159 12.29 -5.69 -13.32
N PHE A 160 12.36 -4.55 -14.01
CA PHE A 160 11.79 -4.32 -15.34
C PHE A 160 12.85 -3.97 -16.39
N TYR A 161 14.14 -4.20 -16.12
CA TYR A 161 15.16 -4.21 -17.16
C TYR A 161 15.70 -5.62 -17.41
N ALA A 162 15.93 -5.93 -18.68
CA ALA A 162 16.73 -7.07 -19.13
C ALA A 162 18.04 -6.56 -19.75
N GLU A 163 19.08 -7.38 -19.68
CA GLU A 163 20.30 -7.15 -20.47
C GLU A 163 20.00 -7.45 -21.94
N VAL A 164 20.40 -6.53 -22.82
CA VAL A 164 20.26 -6.73 -24.26
C VAL A 164 21.24 -7.82 -24.70
N SER A 165 20.74 -8.79 -25.45
CA SER A 165 21.56 -9.86 -26.03
C SER A 165 22.67 -9.25 -26.91
N GLY A 166 23.94 -9.53 -26.60
CA GLY A 166 25.10 -8.98 -27.30
C GLY A 166 25.74 -7.75 -26.66
N ALA A 167 25.38 -7.39 -25.42
CA ALA A 167 26.11 -6.39 -24.65
C ALA A 167 27.59 -6.81 -24.47
N PRO A 168 28.56 -5.89 -24.66
CA PRO A 168 29.98 -6.19 -24.43
C PRO A 168 30.22 -6.61 -22.97
N GLU A 169 31.04 -7.65 -22.75
CA GLU A 169 31.41 -8.13 -21.39
C GLU A 169 32.35 -7.16 -20.65
N THR A 170 32.87 -6.13 -21.31
CA THR A 170 33.98 -5.31 -20.80
C THR A 170 33.61 -3.83 -20.64
N GLY A 171 33.44 -3.39 -19.39
CA GLY A 171 33.53 -1.98 -18.98
C GLY A 171 32.40 -1.49 -18.06
N PRO A 172 32.68 -0.99 -16.83
CA PRO A 172 31.65 -0.55 -15.89
C PRO A 172 30.80 0.64 -16.37
N ASP A 173 31.26 1.39 -17.39
CA ASP A 173 30.65 2.66 -17.79
C ASP A 173 29.65 2.53 -18.98
N ASP A 174 29.68 1.43 -19.75
CA ASP A 174 28.88 1.29 -20.99
C ASP A 174 27.62 0.41 -20.84
N HIS A 175 27.46 -0.32 -19.73
CA HIS A 175 26.32 -1.24 -19.53
C HIS A 175 24.94 -0.56 -19.45
N PHE A 176 24.86 0.75 -19.19
CA PHE A 176 23.59 1.46 -19.13
C PHE A 176 22.94 1.62 -20.51
N VAL A 177 23.73 1.63 -21.59
CA VAL A 177 23.23 1.80 -22.97
C VAL A 177 22.58 0.51 -23.50
N TYR A 178 22.88 -0.64 -22.88
CA TYR A 178 22.41 -1.97 -23.31
C TYR A 178 21.32 -2.55 -22.40
N ARG A 179 20.51 -1.71 -21.74
CA ARG A 179 19.33 -2.15 -20.99
C ARG A 179 18.06 -1.70 -21.69
N GLN A 180 17.26 -2.66 -22.15
CA GLN A 180 15.94 -2.39 -22.71
C GLN A 180 14.86 -3.04 -21.83
N MET A 181 13.67 -2.43 -21.84
CA MET A 181 12.44 -3.09 -21.37
C MET A 181 11.98 -4.10 -22.42
N GLN A 182 12.81 -5.10 -22.71
CA GLN A 182 12.46 -6.22 -23.56
C GLN A 182 12.49 -7.48 -22.70
N PHE A 183 11.36 -8.13 -22.59
CA PHE A 183 11.21 -9.37 -21.84
C PHE A 183 10.59 -10.42 -22.74
N SER A 184 11.00 -11.67 -22.55
CA SER A 184 10.16 -12.78 -22.98
C SER A 184 8.80 -12.69 -22.26
N PRO A 185 7.71 -13.18 -22.86
CA PRO A 185 6.41 -13.27 -22.19
C PRO A 185 6.50 -13.94 -20.81
N GLN A 186 7.35 -14.96 -20.68
CA GLN A 186 7.62 -15.70 -19.44
C GLN A 186 8.21 -14.80 -18.35
N GLU A 187 9.24 -14.02 -18.66
CA GLU A 187 9.87 -13.10 -17.72
C GLU A 187 8.95 -11.95 -17.35
N ALA A 188 8.21 -11.40 -18.32
CA ALA A 188 7.22 -10.36 -18.09
C ALA A 188 6.14 -10.84 -17.13
N ALA A 189 5.63 -12.07 -17.30
CA ALA A 189 4.70 -12.68 -16.36
C ALA A 189 5.32 -12.76 -14.96
N PHE A 190 6.51 -13.36 -14.80
CA PHE A 190 7.13 -13.48 -13.48
C PHE A 190 7.31 -12.13 -12.77
N ARG A 191 7.84 -11.13 -13.49
CA ARG A 191 8.13 -9.79 -12.96
C ARG A 191 6.86 -9.00 -12.66
N CYS A 192 5.76 -9.28 -13.38
CA CYS A 192 4.49 -8.58 -13.19
C CYS A 192 3.49 -9.28 -12.28
N ALA A 193 3.78 -10.49 -11.80
CA ALA A 193 2.86 -11.26 -10.95
C ALA A 193 2.52 -10.55 -9.62
N GLY A 194 3.40 -9.70 -9.12
CA GLY A 194 3.22 -9.05 -7.81
C GLY A 194 2.00 -8.14 -7.73
N ALA A 195 1.77 -7.33 -8.76
CA ALA A 195 0.63 -6.40 -8.82
C ALA A 195 -0.75 -7.09 -8.81
N PRO A 196 -1.07 -8.06 -9.69
CA PRO A 196 -2.35 -8.77 -9.66
C PRO A 196 -2.52 -9.61 -8.39
N LEU A 197 -1.46 -10.28 -7.90
CA LEU A 197 -1.54 -11.08 -6.66
C LEU A 197 -1.86 -10.21 -5.45
N ALA A 198 -1.19 -9.06 -5.30
CA ALA A 198 -1.46 -8.13 -4.20
C ALA A 198 -2.88 -7.57 -4.28
N THR A 199 -3.33 -7.22 -5.50
CA THR A 199 -4.66 -6.69 -5.77
C THR A 199 -5.77 -7.70 -5.47
N LEU A 200 -5.65 -8.94 -5.97
CA LEU A 200 -6.62 -10.01 -5.73
C LEU A 200 -6.71 -10.36 -4.24
N SER A 201 -5.56 -10.42 -3.56
CA SER A 201 -5.52 -10.71 -2.12
C SER A 201 -6.23 -9.62 -1.31
N MET A 202 -5.94 -8.36 -1.62
CA MET A 202 -6.62 -7.20 -1.04
C MET A 202 -8.14 -7.25 -1.31
N LEU A 203 -8.55 -7.44 -2.57
CA LEU A 203 -9.95 -7.50 -2.96
C LEU A 203 -10.70 -8.61 -2.23
N ARG A 204 -10.10 -9.80 -2.11
CA ARG A 204 -10.71 -10.94 -1.41
C ARG A 204 -11.03 -10.59 0.04
N ARG A 205 -10.10 -9.90 0.70
CA ARG A 205 -10.33 -9.41 2.06
C ARG A 205 -11.38 -8.35 2.13
N LEU A 206 -11.34 -7.34 1.27
CA LEU A 206 -12.34 -6.27 1.26
C LEU A 206 -13.75 -6.82 1.02
N TYR A 207 -13.89 -7.76 0.08
CA TYR A 207 -15.18 -8.37 -0.25
C TYR A 207 -15.71 -9.19 0.92
N GLY A 208 -14.88 -10.08 1.48
CA GLY A 208 -15.23 -10.83 2.68
C GLY A 208 -15.57 -9.90 3.86
N HIS A 209 -14.84 -8.78 3.99
CA HIS A 209 -15.04 -7.80 5.03
C HIS A 209 -16.39 -7.07 4.96
N PHE A 210 -16.82 -6.70 3.75
CA PHE A 210 -18.08 -5.99 3.52
C PHE A 210 -19.27 -6.91 3.21
N GLY A 211 -19.13 -8.22 3.46
CA GLY A 211 -20.18 -9.21 3.19
C GLY A 211 -20.56 -9.31 1.71
N ARG A 212 -19.65 -8.94 0.81
CA ARG A 212 -19.85 -9.08 -0.64
C ARG A 212 -19.53 -10.52 -1.05
N PRO A 213 -20.33 -11.13 -1.95
CA PRO A 213 -20.03 -12.47 -2.45
C PRO A 213 -18.62 -12.55 -3.05
N THR A 214 -17.79 -13.49 -2.59
CA THR A 214 -16.42 -13.68 -3.07
C THR A 214 -16.31 -14.68 -4.22
N ALA A 215 -17.35 -15.50 -4.49
CA ALA A 215 -17.30 -16.58 -5.48
C ALA A 215 -16.86 -16.10 -6.88
N GLY A 216 -17.41 -14.97 -7.35
CA GLY A 216 -17.01 -14.40 -8.64
C GLY A 216 -15.55 -13.93 -8.64
N LEU A 217 -15.08 -13.35 -7.53
CA LEU A 217 -13.69 -12.91 -7.38
C LEU A 217 -12.73 -14.09 -7.28
N GLU A 218 -13.13 -15.20 -6.66
CA GLU A 218 -12.36 -16.43 -6.57
C GLU A 218 -12.20 -17.07 -7.95
N SER A 219 -13.28 -17.14 -8.74
CA SER A 219 -13.23 -17.60 -10.14
C SER A 219 -12.28 -16.75 -10.97
N VAL A 220 -12.43 -15.42 -10.95
CA VAL A 220 -11.55 -14.51 -11.70
C VAL A 220 -10.10 -14.62 -11.21
N GLY A 221 -9.89 -14.75 -9.90
CA GLY A 221 -8.56 -14.93 -9.32
C GLY A 221 -7.90 -16.23 -9.78
N GLN A 222 -8.65 -17.32 -9.88
CA GLN A 222 -8.18 -18.58 -10.43
C GLN A 222 -7.85 -18.46 -11.92
N ASP A 223 -8.67 -17.76 -12.70
CA ASP A 223 -8.41 -17.51 -14.13
C ASP A 223 -7.12 -16.73 -14.33
N VAL A 224 -6.97 -15.62 -13.60
CA VAL A 224 -5.74 -14.80 -13.62
C VAL A 224 -4.53 -15.65 -13.25
N ALA A 225 -4.59 -16.40 -12.14
CA ALA A 225 -3.49 -17.25 -11.71
C ALA A 225 -3.14 -18.32 -12.75
N ARG A 226 -4.14 -18.96 -13.38
CA ARG A 226 -3.93 -19.97 -14.43
C ARG A 226 -3.28 -19.37 -15.67
N THR A 227 -3.80 -18.25 -16.17
CA THR A 227 -3.20 -17.53 -17.30
C THR A 227 -1.76 -17.14 -16.99
N TRP A 228 -1.49 -16.68 -15.77
CA TRP A 228 -0.14 -16.29 -15.37
C TRP A 228 0.83 -17.47 -15.30
N LEU A 229 0.42 -18.58 -14.69
CA LEU A 229 1.22 -19.81 -14.61
C LEU A 229 1.50 -20.38 -16.00
N HIS A 230 0.50 -20.37 -16.88
CA HIS A 230 0.64 -20.81 -18.26
C HIS A 230 1.67 -19.98 -19.03
N ILE A 231 1.56 -18.64 -18.98
CA ILE A 231 2.52 -17.74 -19.65
C ILE A 231 3.92 -17.90 -19.05
N ALA A 232 4.03 -18.10 -17.74
CA ALA A 232 5.30 -18.32 -17.05
C ALA A 232 5.92 -19.70 -17.34
N GLY A 233 5.23 -20.61 -18.05
CA GLY A 233 5.69 -21.97 -18.29
C GLY A 233 5.71 -22.86 -17.03
N LEU A 234 4.97 -22.48 -15.99
CA LEU A 234 4.89 -23.23 -14.74
C LEU A 234 3.73 -24.23 -14.76
N PRO A 235 3.91 -25.43 -14.17
CA PRO A 235 2.83 -26.39 -14.06
C PRO A 235 1.68 -25.85 -13.18
N HIS A 236 0.46 -26.04 -13.64
CA HIS A 236 -0.77 -25.75 -12.89
C HIS A 236 -1.65 -27.00 -12.80
N ALA A 237 -2.36 -27.17 -11.67
CA ALA A 237 -3.26 -28.31 -11.49
C ALA A 237 -4.46 -28.22 -12.47
N PRO A 238 -4.91 -29.35 -13.06
CA PRO A 238 -6.16 -29.38 -13.82
C PRO A 238 -7.35 -29.10 -12.91
N VAL A 239 -8.38 -28.44 -13.44
CA VAL A 239 -9.61 -28.10 -12.72
C VAL A 239 -10.40 -29.38 -12.43
N ALA A 240 -10.84 -29.55 -11.18
CA ALA A 240 -11.81 -30.57 -10.79
C ALA A 240 -13.24 -30.08 -11.06
#